data_AF-M5FYW5-F1
#
_entry.id   AF-M5FYW5-F1
#
_cell.length_a   1.000
_cell.length_b   1.000
_cell.length_c   1.000
_cell.angle_alpha   90.00
_cell.angle_beta   90.00
_cell.angle_gamma   90.00
#
_symmetry.space_group_name_H-M   'P 1'
#
loop_
_entity.id
_entity.type
_entity.pdbx_description
1 polymer ?
#
loop_
_entity_poly.entity_id
_entity_poly.type
_entity_poly.pdbx_seq_one_letter_code
_entity_poly.pdbx_strand_id
1 'polypeptide(L)'
;MLSIAGVAESLGQKVDGINLLEIEQYLKESKIARKISGYNDKLAEDQVKNGDTKFTKSRRTTNPPLHAVQAFLLVLMNSDEDGRVHLSKSVIDGKVVVTLCYQLLNPSPSFQEVVDEARAVVLAGGTMEPISDFRTQLFPRLLENRFATFSCGHVVAKENLTALAVSRGPKGGDLSFKYSSRGDKGMASELGQALLNFLSLVPDGMVVFMPSYAFLNQLKEI
;
A
#
# COMPACT_ATOMS: atom_id res chain seq x y z
N MET A 1 1.43 16.34 -9.09
CA MET A 1 0.41 15.98 -8.09
C MET A 1 -0.54 17.15 -7.99
N LEU A 2 -1.84 16.90 -7.91
CA LEU A 2 -2.85 17.92 -7.72
C LEU A 2 -3.42 17.80 -6.30
N SER A 3 -3.80 18.93 -5.71
CA SER A 3 -4.75 18.92 -4.58
C SER A 3 -6.10 18.40 -5.05
N ILE A 4 -6.95 17.99 -4.13
CA ILE A 4 -8.31 17.54 -4.44
C ILE A 4 -9.09 18.71 -5.06
N ALA A 5 -8.99 19.92 -4.49
CA ALA A 5 -9.56 21.14 -5.09
C ALA A 5 -9.02 21.40 -6.50
N GLY A 6 -7.71 21.23 -6.73
CA GLY A 6 -7.11 21.41 -8.05
C GLY A 6 -7.61 20.41 -9.09
N VAL A 7 -7.99 19.19 -8.67
CA VAL A 7 -8.69 18.23 -9.55
C VAL A 7 -10.11 18.69 -9.84
N ALA A 8 -10.87 19.14 -8.83
CA ALA A 8 -12.22 19.65 -9.01
C ALA A 8 -12.24 20.83 -10.01
N GLU A 9 -11.35 21.80 -9.87
CA GLU A 9 -11.20 22.92 -10.81
C GLU A 9 -10.83 22.44 -12.23
N SER A 10 -9.96 21.43 -12.34
CA SER A 10 -9.53 20.86 -13.62
C SER A 10 -10.65 20.10 -14.35
N LEU A 11 -11.71 19.67 -13.65
CA LEU A 11 -12.89 19.05 -14.26
C LEU A 11 -13.80 20.10 -14.96
N GLY A 12 -13.50 21.39 -14.80
CA GLY A 12 -14.09 22.51 -15.53
C GLY A 12 -15.31 23.14 -14.85
N GLN A 13 -15.65 24.37 -15.27
CA GLN A 13 -16.69 25.23 -14.68
C GLN A 13 -18.09 24.61 -14.57
N LYS A 14 -18.37 23.52 -15.30
CA LYS A 14 -19.65 22.79 -15.20
C LYS A 14 -19.76 21.94 -13.93
N VAL A 15 -18.64 21.70 -13.25
CA VAL A 15 -18.55 20.86 -12.05
C VAL A 15 -18.62 21.69 -10.76
N ASP A 16 -18.40 23.00 -10.82
CA ASP A 16 -18.47 23.92 -9.67
C ASP A 16 -19.87 23.96 -9.00
N GLY A 17 -20.92 23.60 -9.73
CA GLY A 17 -22.28 23.50 -9.20
C GLY A 17 -22.68 22.10 -8.72
N ILE A 18 -21.79 21.11 -8.81
CA ILE A 18 -22.09 19.72 -8.46
C ILE A 18 -21.82 19.49 -6.98
N ASN A 19 -22.89 19.21 -6.23
CA ASN A 19 -22.78 18.79 -4.84
C ASN A 19 -22.32 17.31 -4.77
N LEU A 20 -21.02 17.09 -4.55
CA LEU A 20 -20.44 15.76 -4.41
C LEU A 20 -21.06 14.94 -3.27
N LEU A 21 -21.54 15.62 -2.21
CA LEU A 21 -22.22 14.97 -1.08
C LEU A 21 -23.59 14.40 -1.49
N GLU A 22 -24.36 15.14 -2.29
CA GLU A 22 -25.64 14.65 -2.83
C GLU A 22 -25.42 13.46 -3.77
N ILE A 23 -24.38 13.52 -4.60
CA ILE A 23 -24.00 12.40 -5.47
C ILE A 23 -23.64 11.18 -4.63
N GLU A 24 -22.84 11.34 -3.58
CA GLU A 24 -22.52 10.25 -2.66
C GLU A 24 -23.81 9.64 -2.08
N GLN A 25 -24.67 10.49 -1.50
CA GLN A 25 -25.88 10.04 -0.84
C GLN A 25 -26.77 9.26 -1.81
N TYR A 26 -26.96 9.79 -3.02
CA TYR A 26 -27.68 9.12 -4.09
C TYR A 26 -27.03 7.78 -4.47
N LEU A 27 -25.70 7.72 -4.64
CA LEU A 27 -24.99 6.47 -4.97
C LEU A 27 -25.16 5.40 -3.89
N LYS A 28 -25.14 5.80 -2.61
CA LYS A 28 -25.37 4.92 -1.45
C LYS A 28 -26.82 4.42 -1.39
N GLU A 29 -27.81 5.31 -1.49
CA GLU A 29 -29.23 4.99 -1.35
C GLU A 29 -29.76 4.19 -2.56
N SER A 30 -29.45 4.64 -3.77
CA SER A 30 -29.95 4.01 -5.00
C SER A 30 -29.40 2.61 -5.23
N LYS A 31 -28.24 2.31 -4.61
CA LYS A 31 -27.43 1.09 -4.85
C LYS A 31 -27.17 0.86 -6.34
N ILE A 32 -27.03 1.94 -7.11
CA ILE A 32 -26.98 1.90 -8.58
C ILE A 32 -25.81 1.09 -9.11
N ALA A 33 -24.64 1.15 -8.44
CA ALA A 33 -23.47 0.35 -8.79
C ALA A 33 -23.76 -1.15 -8.73
N ARG A 34 -24.50 -1.61 -7.70
CA ARG A 34 -24.93 -2.99 -7.56
C ARG A 34 -25.96 -3.39 -8.61
N LYS A 35 -26.92 -2.50 -8.91
CA LYS A 35 -27.95 -2.75 -9.94
C LYS A 35 -27.33 -2.89 -11.34
N ILE A 36 -26.41 -1.99 -11.71
CA ILE A 36 -25.71 -2.02 -12.99
C ILE A 36 -24.80 -3.25 -13.09
N SER A 37 -24.07 -3.58 -12.02
CA SER A 37 -23.26 -4.81 -12.00
C SER A 37 -24.12 -6.04 -12.22
N GLY A 38 -25.23 -6.17 -11.48
CA GLY A 38 -26.14 -7.31 -11.63
C GLY A 38 -26.76 -7.42 -13.02
N TYR A 39 -27.02 -6.30 -13.69
CA TYR A 39 -27.48 -6.32 -15.09
C TYR A 39 -26.39 -6.81 -16.05
N ASN A 40 -25.15 -6.36 -15.87
CA ASN A 40 -24.01 -6.84 -16.67
C ASN A 40 -23.75 -8.34 -16.45
N ASP A 41 -23.87 -8.82 -15.21
CA ASP A 41 -23.72 -10.24 -14.89
C ASP A 41 -24.81 -11.06 -15.57
N LYS A 42 -26.07 -10.60 -15.54
CA LYS A 42 -27.19 -11.25 -16.22
C LYS A 42 -27.03 -11.26 -17.75
N LEU A 43 -26.59 -10.15 -18.35
CA LEU A 43 -26.28 -10.09 -19.78
C LEU A 43 -25.17 -11.07 -20.16
N ALA A 44 -24.14 -11.19 -19.33
CA ALA A 44 -23.07 -12.16 -19.55
C ALA A 44 -23.60 -13.60 -19.45
N GLU A 45 -24.46 -13.90 -18.47
CA GLU A 45 -25.11 -15.21 -18.35
C GLU A 45 -25.99 -15.55 -19.57
N ASP A 46 -26.76 -14.59 -20.07
CA ASP A 46 -27.63 -14.78 -21.24
C ASP A 46 -26.82 -14.96 -22.55
N GLN A 47 -25.66 -14.30 -22.68
CA GLN A 47 -24.74 -14.51 -23.80
C GLN A 47 -24.07 -15.89 -23.77
N VAL A 48 -23.79 -16.42 -22.58
CA VAL A 48 -23.21 -17.76 -22.40
C VAL A 48 -24.21 -18.87 -22.75
N LYS A 49 -25.50 -18.67 -22.46
CA LYS A 49 -26.57 -19.58 -22.87
C LYS A 49 -26.75 -19.64 -24.39
N ASN A 50 -26.34 -18.58 -25.12
CA ASN A 50 -26.41 -18.49 -26.58
C ASN A 50 -25.15 -19.00 -27.32
N GLY A 51 -24.24 -19.70 -26.64
CA GLY A 51 -23.19 -20.50 -27.27
C GLY A 51 -21.81 -19.85 -27.41
N ASP A 52 -21.62 -18.61 -26.94
CA ASP A 52 -20.33 -17.91 -27.04
C ASP A 52 -19.44 -18.16 -25.81
N THR A 53 -18.72 -19.29 -25.82
CA THR A 53 -17.96 -19.81 -24.66
C THR A 53 -16.62 -19.11 -24.39
N LYS A 54 -16.27 -18.04 -25.12
CA LYS A 54 -15.03 -17.27 -24.88
C LYS A 54 -15.11 -16.25 -23.74
N PHE A 55 -16.31 -15.92 -23.25
CA PHE A 55 -16.51 -14.86 -22.24
C PHE A 55 -16.43 -15.31 -20.78
N THR A 56 -16.42 -16.62 -20.49
CA THR A 56 -16.69 -17.14 -19.14
C THR A 56 -15.49 -17.18 -18.19
N LYS A 57 -14.25 -17.14 -18.66
CA LYS A 57 -13.08 -17.33 -17.77
C LYS A 57 -12.49 -16.05 -17.16
N SER A 58 -12.91 -14.85 -17.59
CA SER A 58 -12.16 -13.61 -17.29
C SER A 58 -12.77 -12.70 -16.21
N ARG A 59 -13.98 -12.94 -15.68
CA ARG A 59 -14.66 -11.91 -14.86
C ARG A 59 -15.24 -12.32 -13.51
N ARG A 60 -14.92 -13.51 -13.01
CA ARG A 60 -15.21 -13.84 -11.61
C ARG A 60 -14.12 -13.21 -10.75
N THR A 61 -14.49 -12.18 -10.01
CA THR A 61 -13.70 -11.33 -9.10
C THR A 61 -13.15 -10.04 -9.71
N THR A 62 -13.67 -8.94 -9.20
CA THR A 62 -13.03 -7.69 -8.72
C THR A 62 -14.11 -6.60 -8.76
N ASN A 63 -14.11 -5.70 -7.77
CA ASN A 63 -15.17 -4.70 -7.55
C ASN A 63 -15.76 -4.14 -8.87
N PRO A 64 -17.11 -4.10 -9.02
CA PRO A 64 -17.72 -3.57 -10.23
C PRO A 64 -17.14 -2.18 -10.57
N PRO A 65 -16.88 -1.85 -11.84
CA PRO A 65 -16.17 -0.61 -12.21
C PRO A 65 -16.78 0.66 -11.61
N LEU A 66 -18.10 0.70 -11.43
CA LEU A 66 -18.77 1.84 -10.82
C LEU A 66 -18.47 1.99 -9.32
N HIS A 67 -18.15 0.90 -8.60
CA HIS A 67 -17.66 1.00 -7.22
C HIS A 67 -16.28 1.65 -7.15
N ALA A 68 -15.42 1.44 -8.15
CA ALA A 68 -14.13 2.13 -8.21
C ALA A 68 -14.32 3.63 -8.43
N VAL A 69 -15.26 4.02 -9.31
CA VAL A 69 -15.64 5.43 -9.51
C VAL A 69 -16.25 6.01 -8.23
N GLN A 70 -17.17 5.30 -7.60
CA GLN A 70 -17.78 5.72 -6.34
C GLN A 70 -16.72 5.91 -5.24
N ALA A 71 -15.82 4.94 -5.05
CA ALA A 71 -14.75 5.05 -4.06
C ALA A 71 -13.82 6.25 -4.35
N PHE A 72 -13.52 6.51 -5.62
CA PHE A 72 -12.73 7.67 -6.01
C PHE A 72 -13.46 8.99 -5.70
N LEU A 73 -14.76 9.08 -6.00
CA LEU A 73 -15.57 10.26 -5.67
C LEU A 73 -15.63 10.52 -4.16
N LEU A 74 -15.78 9.48 -3.34
CA LEU A 74 -15.77 9.61 -1.88
C LEU A 74 -14.47 10.23 -1.38
N VAL A 75 -13.36 9.79 -1.96
CA VAL A 75 -12.03 10.22 -1.58
C VAL A 75 -11.74 11.66 -2.03
N LEU A 76 -12.41 12.15 -3.09
CA LEU A 76 -12.39 13.57 -3.47
C LEU A 76 -13.18 14.47 -2.50
N MET A 77 -13.84 13.92 -1.48
CA MET A 77 -14.47 14.72 -0.42
C MET A 77 -13.59 14.86 0.83
N ASN A 78 -12.43 14.20 0.85
CA ASN A 78 -11.46 14.38 1.94
C ASN A 78 -10.85 15.79 1.90
N SER A 79 -10.22 16.20 3.00
CA SER A 79 -9.49 17.47 3.03
C SER A 79 -8.30 17.46 2.06
N ASP A 80 -8.04 18.61 1.44
CA ASP A 80 -6.85 18.86 0.63
C ASP A 80 -5.55 18.63 1.41
N GLU A 81 -5.55 18.83 2.72
CA GLU A 81 -4.36 18.60 3.55
C GLU A 81 -4.04 17.11 3.72
N ASP A 82 -5.05 16.24 3.57
CA ASP A 82 -4.92 14.83 3.93
C ASP A 82 -4.41 13.94 2.79
N GLY A 83 -4.51 14.38 1.53
CA GLY A 83 -4.10 13.54 0.40
C GLY A 83 -3.86 14.30 -0.90
N ARG A 84 -3.38 13.57 -1.91
CA ARG A 84 -3.08 14.12 -3.24
C ARG A 84 -3.57 13.20 -4.35
N VAL A 85 -3.97 13.79 -5.46
CA VAL A 85 -4.34 13.04 -6.67
C VAL A 85 -3.21 13.06 -7.69
N HIS A 86 -2.94 11.88 -8.23
CA HIS A 86 -1.98 11.62 -9.29
C HIS A 86 -2.72 11.25 -10.57
N LEU A 87 -2.38 11.94 -11.64
CA LEU A 87 -2.80 11.59 -12.99
C LEU A 87 -1.57 11.08 -13.74
N SER A 88 -1.62 9.85 -14.23
CA SER A 88 -0.59 9.30 -15.09
C SER A 88 -1.19 8.80 -16.41
N LYS A 89 -0.41 8.92 -17.48
CA LYS A 89 -0.77 8.43 -18.81
C LYS A 89 0.26 7.38 -19.19
N SER A 90 -0.19 6.18 -19.50
CA SER A 90 0.63 5.07 -19.94
C SER A 90 0.06 4.48 -21.21
N VAL A 91 0.90 3.88 -22.05
CA VAL A 91 0.45 3.11 -23.20
C VAL A 91 0.57 1.64 -22.84
N ILE A 92 -0.56 0.94 -22.82
CA ILE A 92 -0.64 -0.50 -22.53
C ILE A 92 -1.28 -1.15 -23.76
N ASP A 93 -0.59 -2.12 -24.38
CA ASP A 93 -1.04 -2.82 -25.59
C ASP A 93 -1.45 -1.88 -26.75
N GLY A 94 -0.68 -0.80 -26.94
CA GLY A 94 -0.95 0.21 -27.98
C GLY A 94 -2.14 1.12 -27.68
N LYS A 95 -2.84 0.93 -26.55
CA LYS A 95 -3.93 1.79 -26.10
C LYS A 95 -3.42 2.79 -25.07
N VAL A 96 -3.86 4.04 -25.22
CA VAL A 96 -3.63 5.07 -24.22
C VAL A 96 -4.53 4.80 -23.02
N VAL A 97 -3.91 4.54 -21.87
CA VAL A 97 -4.59 4.36 -20.58
C VAL A 97 -4.24 5.55 -19.70
N VAL A 98 -5.27 6.17 -19.13
CA VAL A 98 -5.13 7.23 -18.14
C VAL A 98 -5.49 6.64 -16.78
N THR A 99 -4.59 6.80 -15.81
CA THR A 99 -4.76 6.32 -14.44
C THR A 99 -4.89 7.50 -13.51
N LEU A 100 -5.96 7.52 -12.72
CA LEU A 100 -6.13 8.43 -11.59
C LEU A 100 -5.88 7.65 -10.29
N CYS A 101 -5.02 8.17 -9.43
CA CYS A 101 -4.68 7.57 -8.16
C CYS A 101 -4.76 8.63 -7.06
N TYR A 102 -5.59 8.39 -6.05
CA TYR A 102 -5.52 9.17 -4.83
C TYR A 102 -4.55 8.52 -3.84
N GLN A 103 -3.68 9.33 -3.27
CA GLN A 103 -2.76 8.94 -2.22
C GLN A 103 -3.11 9.68 -0.95
N LEU A 104 -3.55 8.94 0.07
CA LEU A 104 -3.69 9.45 1.43
C LEU A 104 -2.30 9.69 2.00
N LEU A 105 -2.06 10.90 2.50
CA LEU A 105 -0.80 11.34 3.12
C LEU A 105 -0.94 11.49 4.63
N ASN A 106 -2.14 11.84 5.12
CA ASN A 106 -2.44 12.00 6.53
C ASN A 106 -3.51 10.99 6.97
N PRO A 107 -3.15 9.91 7.68
CA PRO A 107 -4.12 8.95 8.20
C PRO A 107 -4.80 9.41 9.51
N SER A 108 -4.31 10.48 10.15
CA SER A 108 -4.79 10.90 11.47
C SER A 108 -6.32 11.10 11.56
N PRO A 109 -7.00 11.73 10.59
CA PRO A 109 -8.45 11.94 10.69
C PRO A 109 -9.24 10.63 10.79
N SER A 110 -8.90 9.63 9.96
CA SER A 110 -9.55 8.32 10.01
C SER A 110 -9.30 7.58 11.32
N PHE A 111 -8.11 7.76 11.93
CA PHE A 111 -7.83 7.19 13.25
C PHE A 111 -8.53 7.96 14.38
N GLN A 112 -8.74 9.27 14.21
CA GLN A 112 -9.45 10.10 15.19
C GLN A 112 -10.91 9.65 15.32
N GLU A 113 -11.59 9.35 14.21
CA GLU A 113 -12.96 8.80 14.22
C GLU A 113 -13.03 7.52 15.08
N VAL A 114 -12.09 6.60 14.90
CA VAL A 114 -12.03 5.36 15.69
C VAL A 114 -11.81 5.65 17.18
N VAL A 115 -10.96 6.62 17.52
CA VAL A 115 -10.65 7.01 18.90
C VAL A 115 -11.84 7.70 19.58
N ASP A 116 -12.63 8.46 18.82
CA ASP A 116 -13.79 9.19 19.32
C ASP A 116 -14.99 8.26 19.56
N GLU A 117 -15.18 7.26 18.69
CA GLU A 117 -16.28 6.29 18.81
C GLU A 117 -15.98 5.16 19.82
N ALA A 118 -14.73 4.70 19.89
CA ALA A 118 -14.36 3.57 20.74
C ALA A 118 -14.19 3.99 22.20
N ARG A 119 -14.63 3.13 23.13
CA ARG A 119 -14.32 3.28 24.56
C ARG A 119 -12.81 3.26 24.83
N ALA A 120 -12.09 2.39 24.11
CA ALA A 120 -10.64 2.25 24.20
C ALA A 120 -10.10 1.62 22.91
N VAL A 121 -8.95 2.09 22.45
CA VAL A 121 -8.22 1.54 21.29
C VAL A 121 -6.93 0.92 21.81
N VAL A 122 -6.70 -0.36 21.52
CA VAL A 122 -5.48 -1.08 21.88
C VAL A 122 -4.69 -1.40 20.63
N LEU A 123 -3.52 -0.77 20.49
CA LEU A 123 -2.55 -1.13 19.46
C LEU A 123 -1.55 -2.12 20.06
N ALA A 124 -1.48 -3.32 19.46
CA ALA A 124 -0.58 -4.38 19.91
C ALA A 124 0.26 -4.90 18.74
N GLY A 125 1.57 -4.98 18.93
CA GLY A 125 2.51 -5.47 17.94
C GLY A 125 3.90 -5.69 18.52
N GLY A 126 4.64 -6.66 17.97
CA GLY A 126 5.99 -7.00 18.45
C GLY A 126 7.11 -6.14 17.86
N THR A 127 6.84 -5.35 16.82
CA THR A 127 7.84 -4.59 16.05
C THR A 127 7.43 -3.13 15.85
N MET A 128 6.81 -2.52 16.87
CA MET A 128 6.22 -1.17 16.78
C MET A 128 7.18 -0.03 17.14
N GLU A 129 8.47 -0.32 17.33
CA GLU A 129 9.44 0.71 17.72
C GLU A 129 9.85 1.57 16.50
N PRO A 130 9.89 2.91 16.61
CA PRO A 130 9.60 3.72 17.80
C PRO A 130 8.11 4.07 17.93
N ILE A 131 7.53 3.84 19.13
CA ILE A 131 6.10 4.11 19.38
C ILE A 131 5.75 5.61 19.23
N SER A 132 6.74 6.51 19.35
CA SER A 132 6.57 7.96 19.13
C SER A 132 6.06 8.29 17.73
N ASP A 133 6.42 7.50 16.72
CA ASP A 133 6.01 7.74 15.34
C ASP A 133 4.51 7.50 15.17
N PHE A 134 3.99 6.43 15.78
CA PHE A 134 2.55 6.15 15.80
C PHE A 134 1.76 7.27 16.45
N ARG A 135 2.24 7.79 17.58
CA ARG A 135 1.63 8.92 18.27
C ARG A 135 1.56 10.15 17.35
N THR A 136 2.69 10.49 16.72
CA THR A 136 2.82 11.71 15.91
C THR A 136 2.01 11.62 14.60
N GLN A 137 2.01 10.45 13.95
CA GLN A 137 1.38 10.27 12.64
C GLN A 137 -0.10 9.90 12.72
N LEU A 138 -0.51 9.10 13.70
CA LEU A 138 -1.88 8.58 13.80
C LEU A 138 -2.72 9.36 14.81
N PHE A 139 -2.11 9.83 15.91
CA PHE A 139 -2.83 10.46 17.03
C PHE A 139 -2.29 11.85 17.43
N PRO A 140 -1.97 12.76 16.49
CA PRO A 140 -1.41 14.08 16.81
C PRO A 140 -2.30 14.95 17.69
N ARG A 141 -3.62 14.71 17.68
CA ARG A 141 -4.62 15.48 18.47
C ARG A 141 -4.89 14.86 19.86
N LEU A 142 -4.33 13.67 20.14
CA LEU A 142 -4.58 12.97 21.38
C LEU A 142 -3.70 13.51 22.51
N LEU A 143 -4.34 13.91 23.60
CA LEU A 143 -3.67 14.42 24.79
C LEU A 143 -2.71 13.37 25.39
N GLU A 144 -1.60 13.83 25.99
CA GLU A 144 -0.59 12.96 26.62
C GLU A 144 -1.14 12.00 27.64
N ASN A 145 -2.08 12.44 28.48
CA ASN A 145 -2.71 11.60 29.49
C ASN A 145 -3.67 10.53 28.93
N ARG A 146 -3.97 10.54 27.62
CA ARG A 146 -4.82 9.55 26.96
C ARG A 146 -4.06 8.52 26.12
N PHE A 147 -2.73 8.62 26.06
CA PHE A 147 -1.89 7.69 25.31
C PHE A 147 -0.91 7.01 26.26
N ALA A 148 -1.15 5.73 26.54
CA ALA A 148 -0.30 4.91 27.39
C ALA A 148 0.45 3.87 26.56
N THR A 149 1.70 3.60 26.94
CA THR A 149 2.53 2.57 26.32
C THR A 149 2.84 1.49 27.33
N PHE A 150 2.84 0.24 26.87
CA PHE A 150 3.25 -0.90 27.66
C PHE A 150 4.08 -1.82 26.77
N SER A 151 5.27 -2.17 27.24
CA SER A 151 6.17 -3.09 26.56
C SER A 151 6.44 -4.27 27.48
N CYS A 152 6.16 -5.47 26.99
CA CYS A 152 6.52 -6.70 27.67
C CYS A 152 8.03 -6.93 27.55
N GLY A 153 8.63 -7.50 28.59
CA GLY A 153 10.00 -8.00 28.49
C GLY A 153 10.15 -9.10 27.44
N HIS A 154 11.38 -9.31 26.97
CA HIS A 154 11.67 -10.34 25.99
C HIS A 154 11.53 -11.73 26.64
N VAL A 155 10.71 -12.60 26.04
CA VAL A 155 10.49 -13.97 26.56
C VAL A 155 11.67 -14.89 26.25
N VAL A 156 12.35 -14.66 25.13
CA VAL A 156 13.51 -15.46 24.73
C VAL A 156 14.75 -14.96 25.47
N ALA A 157 15.49 -15.89 26.09
CA ALA A 157 16.73 -15.59 26.78
C ALA A 157 17.78 -15.02 25.82
N LYS A 158 18.65 -14.12 26.31
CA LYS A 158 19.61 -13.39 25.46
C LYS A 158 20.60 -14.32 24.77
N GLU A 159 20.88 -15.47 25.37
CA GLU A 159 21.82 -16.47 24.86
C GLU A 159 21.29 -17.15 23.59
N ASN A 160 19.97 -17.13 23.37
CA ASN A 160 19.32 -17.73 22.21
C ASN A 160 19.15 -16.75 21.04
N LEU A 161 19.53 -15.47 21.18
CA LEU A 161 19.37 -14.46 20.14
C LEU A 161 20.60 -13.56 20.05
N THR A 162 21.21 -13.49 18.87
CA THR A 162 22.32 -12.58 18.58
C THR A 162 21.97 -11.71 17.38
N ALA A 163 22.03 -10.39 17.57
CA ALA A 163 21.83 -9.40 16.51
C ALA A 163 23.17 -8.76 16.15
N LEU A 164 23.53 -8.79 14.87
CA LEU A 164 24.79 -8.26 14.35
C LEU A 164 24.54 -7.30 13.19
N ALA A 165 25.17 -6.13 13.24
CA ALA A 165 25.22 -5.21 12.10
C ALA A 165 26.51 -5.46 11.32
N VAL A 166 26.40 -6.12 10.17
CA VAL A 166 27.54 -6.42 9.29
C VAL A 166 27.62 -5.37 8.20
N SER A 167 28.58 -4.44 8.32
CA SER A 167 28.75 -3.33 7.38
C SER A 167 29.82 -3.59 6.30
N ARG A 168 30.66 -4.62 6.48
CA ARG A 168 31.75 -4.96 5.57
C ARG A 168 31.80 -6.45 5.23
N GLY A 169 32.21 -6.74 4.02
CA GLY A 169 32.39 -8.09 3.51
C GLY A 169 33.70 -8.73 3.95
N PRO A 170 33.89 -10.04 3.69
CA PRO A 170 35.07 -10.79 4.11
C PRO A 170 36.39 -10.27 3.53
N LYS A 171 36.40 -9.60 2.36
CA LYS A 171 37.61 -8.97 1.80
C LYS A 171 37.78 -7.51 2.23
N GLY A 172 36.91 -7.01 3.11
CA GLY A 172 36.97 -5.67 3.69
C GLY A 172 36.21 -4.59 2.92
N GLY A 173 35.56 -4.92 1.79
CA GLY A 173 34.72 -4.01 1.05
C GLY A 173 33.43 -3.64 1.78
N ASP A 174 32.90 -2.44 1.53
CA ASP A 174 31.68 -1.97 2.19
C ASP A 174 30.41 -2.63 1.59
N LEU A 175 29.54 -3.14 2.46
CA LEU A 175 28.24 -3.71 2.08
C LEU A 175 27.17 -2.60 2.01
N SER A 176 27.22 -1.83 0.93
CA SER A 176 26.27 -0.72 0.68
C SER A 176 25.17 -1.13 -0.31
N PHE A 177 23.93 -1.18 0.17
CA PHE A 177 22.74 -1.50 -0.64
C PHE A 177 21.97 -0.29 -1.17
N LYS A 178 22.62 0.88 -1.20
CA LYS A 178 22.09 2.11 -1.80
C LYS A 178 21.88 1.93 -3.30
N TYR A 179 20.91 2.64 -3.88
CA TYR A 179 20.59 2.52 -5.31
C TYR A 179 21.83 2.66 -6.23
N SER A 180 22.69 3.63 -5.95
CA SER A 180 23.94 3.88 -6.69
C SER A 180 24.96 2.73 -6.65
N SER A 181 24.92 1.90 -5.60
CA SER A 181 25.90 0.84 -5.35
C SER A 181 25.40 -0.55 -5.75
N ARG A 182 24.11 -0.71 -6.07
CA ARG A 182 23.53 -2.03 -6.39
C ARG A 182 24.06 -2.65 -7.69
N GLY A 183 24.57 -1.84 -8.61
CA GLY A 183 25.20 -2.31 -9.84
C GLY A 183 26.63 -2.83 -9.67
N ASP A 184 27.23 -2.64 -8.50
CA ASP A 184 28.61 -3.03 -8.24
C ASP A 184 28.75 -4.55 -8.03
N LYS A 185 29.45 -5.19 -8.97
CA LYS A 185 29.77 -6.62 -8.91
C LYS A 185 30.71 -6.97 -7.76
N GLY A 186 31.57 -6.04 -7.33
CA GLY A 186 32.46 -6.23 -6.19
C GLY A 186 31.67 -6.40 -4.89
N MET A 187 30.75 -5.47 -4.61
CA MET A 187 29.83 -5.54 -3.48
C MET A 187 28.95 -6.82 -3.54
N ALA A 188 28.45 -7.19 -4.71
CA ALA A 188 27.70 -8.44 -4.87
C ALA A 188 28.53 -9.69 -4.54
N SER A 189 29.80 -9.73 -4.96
CA SER A 189 30.73 -10.83 -4.63
C SER A 189 31.04 -10.88 -3.13
N GLU A 190 31.24 -9.74 -2.48
CA GLU A 190 31.43 -9.63 -1.03
C GLU A 190 30.21 -10.15 -0.24
N LEU A 191 28.99 -9.77 -0.67
CA LEU A 191 27.75 -10.31 -0.11
C LEU A 191 27.66 -11.82 -0.29
N GLY A 192 27.91 -12.32 -1.50
CA GLY A 192 27.87 -13.75 -1.79
C GLY A 192 28.84 -14.54 -0.91
N GLN A 193 30.07 -14.05 -0.75
CA GLN A 193 31.05 -14.67 0.13
C GLN A 193 30.63 -14.63 1.61
N ALA A 194 30.06 -13.52 2.07
CA ALA A 194 29.53 -13.42 3.44
C ALA A 194 28.43 -14.46 3.69
N LEU A 195 27.47 -14.59 2.77
CA LEU A 195 26.38 -15.57 2.87
C LEU A 195 26.91 -17.01 2.84
N LEU A 196 27.88 -17.33 1.98
CA LEU A 196 28.51 -18.66 1.95
C LEU A 196 29.21 -18.98 3.28
N ASN A 197 29.89 -18.01 3.88
CA ASN A 197 30.53 -18.17 5.19
C ASN A 197 29.49 -18.38 6.31
N PHE A 198 28.32 -17.74 6.25
CA PHE A 198 27.24 -18.01 7.21
C PHE A 198 26.61 -19.39 6.99
N LEU A 199 26.39 -19.80 5.74
CA LEU A 199 25.82 -21.10 5.41
C LEU A 199 26.67 -22.27 5.89
N SER A 200 28.00 -22.13 5.96
CA SER A 200 28.86 -23.19 6.49
C SER A 200 28.76 -23.35 8.01
N LEU A 201 28.20 -22.37 8.72
CA LEU A 201 28.05 -22.35 10.17
C LEU A 201 26.61 -22.61 10.63
N VAL A 202 25.61 -22.27 9.82
CA VAL A 202 24.19 -22.37 10.17
C VAL A 202 23.62 -23.73 9.71
N PRO A 203 23.26 -24.65 10.64
CA PRO A 203 22.94 -26.04 10.30
C PRO A 203 21.59 -26.24 9.60
N ASP A 204 20.56 -25.50 10.02
CA ASP A 204 19.16 -25.79 9.63
C ASP A 204 18.60 -24.84 8.56
N GLY A 205 19.48 -24.09 7.90
CA GLY A 205 19.15 -23.16 6.82
C GLY A 205 19.05 -21.70 7.25
N MET A 206 19.02 -20.82 6.25
CA MET A 206 19.05 -19.36 6.42
C MET A 206 17.94 -18.69 5.62
N VAL A 207 17.29 -17.69 6.21
CA VAL A 207 16.34 -16.82 5.52
C VAL A 207 17.02 -15.49 5.21
N VAL A 208 17.03 -15.12 3.94
CA VAL A 208 17.69 -13.88 3.47
C VAL A 208 16.65 -12.97 2.80
N PHE A 209 16.49 -11.77 3.34
CA PHE A 209 15.62 -10.75 2.77
C PHE A 209 16.42 -9.75 1.94
N MET A 210 15.96 -9.48 0.72
CA MET A 210 16.54 -8.49 -0.18
C MET A 210 15.64 -7.25 -0.30
N PRO A 211 16.18 -6.04 -0.50
CA PRO A 211 15.38 -4.81 -0.62
C PRO A 211 14.35 -4.79 -1.74
N SER A 212 14.53 -5.59 -2.80
CA SER A 212 13.55 -5.75 -3.88
C SER A 212 13.76 -7.03 -4.67
N TYR A 213 12.71 -7.51 -5.36
CA TYR A 213 12.82 -8.63 -6.29
C TYR A 213 13.75 -8.35 -7.47
N ALA A 214 13.77 -7.12 -7.97
CA ALA A 214 14.68 -6.73 -9.05
C ALA A 214 16.15 -6.92 -8.63
N PHE A 215 16.50 -6.49 -7.42
CA PHE A 215 17.85 -6.67 -6.89
C PHE A 215 18.16 -8.14 -6.59
N LEU A 216 17.20 -8.90 -6.05
CA LEU A 216 17.35 -10.34 -5.86
C LEU A 216 17.66 -11.07 -7.18
N ASN A 217 16.94 -10.75 -8.26
CA ASN A 217 17.16 -11.38 -9.56
C ASN A 217 18.53 -11.00 -10.14
N GLN A 218 18.92 -9.73 -10.04
CA GLN A 218 20.25 -9.29 -10.43
C GLN A 218 21.36 -10.06 -9.70
N LEU A 219 21.21 -10.29 -8.38
CA LEU A 219 22.18 -11.06 -7.60
C LEU A 219 22.22 -12.54 -7.97
N LYS A 220 21.11 -13.12 -8.43
CA LYS A 220 21.05 -14.53 -8.88
C LYS A 220 21.74 -14.77 -10.21
N GLU A 221 21.93 -13.72 -11.01
CA GLU A 221 22.55 -13.78 -12.34
C GLU A 221 24.08 -13.57 -12.31
N ILE A 222 24.64 -13.21 -11.15
CA ILE A 222 26.08 -13.01 -10.91
C ILE A 222 26.72 -14.32 -10.46
#